data_AF-A0A9E7U957-F1
#
_entry.id   AF-A0A9E7U957-F1
#
_cell.length_a   1.000
_cell.length_b   1.000
_cell.length_c   1.000
_cell.angle_alpha   90.00
_cell.angle_beta   90.00
_cell.angle_gamma   90.00
#
_symmetry.space_group_name_H-M   'P 1'
#
loop_
_entity.id
_entity.type
_entity.pdbx_description
1 polymer ?
#
loop_
_entity_poly.entity_id
_entity_poly.type
_entity_poly.pdbx_seq_one_letter_code
_entity_poly.pdbx_strand_id
1 'polypeptide(L)'
;MNPLPERVAREYLEGTATLVLLLVLTTALTLVGFRFYVDRGLASVSTFLWPLFADSPVATALVTASFLTLLPNLGRRLEGAPSNTPLVYLHTLAFVWLVKFGLWTAVALNLGFSAYFPDLYGYWGVMLSHLGFVGLALLVPHYSHTTRGALAFALVISLVNDVVDYGFGLHPPLRYEAGPALAVATFALTFLTVGLAAVVFERADETAA
;
A
#
# COMPACT_ATOMS: atom_id res chain seq x y z
N MET A 1 15.39 -9.98 5.07
CA MET A 1 16.08 -10.05 3.75
C MET A 1 15.05 -9.71 2.68
N ASN A 2 15.25 -8.61 1.95
CA ASN A 2 14.34 -8.18 0.89
C ASN A 2 14.49 -9.11 -0.35
N PRO A 3 13.40 -9.68 -0.89
CA PRO A 3 13.48 -10.53 -2.08
C PRO A 3 13.80 -9.77 -3.37
N LEU A 4 13.62 -8.45 -3.42
CA LEU A 4 13.99 -7.62 -4.56
C LEU A 4 15.49 -7.31 -4.53
N PRO A 5 16.27 -7.64 -5.58
CA PRO A 5 17.70 -7.30 -5.61
C PRO A 5 17.92 -5.80 -5.64
N GLU A 6 18.89 -5.31 -4.86
CA GLU A 6 19.23 -3.89 -4.76
C GLU A 6 19.53 -3.24 -6.13
N ARG A 7 20.22 -3.97 -7.02
CA ARG A 7 20.49 -3.49 -8.39
C ARG A 7 19.22 -3.10 -9.13
N VAL A 8 18.16 -3.90 -9.02
CA VAL A 8 16.87 -3.63 -9.68
C VAL A 8 16.25 -2.37 -9.07
N ALA A 9 16.24 -2.28 -7.73
CA ALA A 9 15.70 -1.11 -7.05
C ALA A 9 16.42 0.20 -7.46
N ARG A 10 17.74 0.17 -7.56
CA ARG A 10 18.55 1.33 -7.98
C ARG A 10 18.23 1.78 -9.40
N GLU A 11 18.00 0.86 -10.35
CA GLU A 11 17.60 1.19 -11.73
C GLU A 11 16.29 2.01 -11.77
N TYR A 12 15.34 1.69 -10.88
CA TYR A 12 14.05 2.39 -10.82
C TYR A 12 14.07 3.67 -9.97
N LEU A 13 14.87 3.71 -8.89
CA LEU A 13 14.80 4.76 -7.89
C LEU A 13 15.88 5.86 -8.05
N GLU A 14 17.06 5.53 -8.60
CA GLU A 14 18.14 6.52 -8.80
C GLU A 14 18.03 7.25 -10.15
N GLY A 15 17.41 6.62 -11.14
CA GLY A 15 17.23 7.20 -12.47
C GLY A 15 16.12 8.25 -12.49
N THR A 16 16.42 9.45 -13.00
CA THR A 16 15.42 10.54 -13.09
C THR A 16 14.19 10.13 -13.88
N ALA A 17 14.37 9.51 -15.05
CA ALA A 17 13.26 9.11 -15.91
C ALA A 17 12.40 8.00 -15.28
N THR A 18 13.03 7.03 -14.62
CA THR A 18 12.35 5.91 -13.98
C THR A 18 11.63 6.33 -12.71
N LEU A 19 12.23 7.20 -11.89
CA LEU A 19 11.56 7.77 -10.71
C LEU A 19 10.37 8.65 -11.11
N VAL A 20 10.52 9.49 -12.13
CA VAL A 20 9.39 10.30 -12.65
C VAL A 20 8.29 9.40 -13.20
N LEU A 21 8.63 8.32 -13.90
CA LEU A 21 7.65 7.34 -14.37
C LEU A 21 6.90 6.70 -13.20
N LEU A 22 7.61 6.27 -12.14
CA LEU A 22 6.97 5.74 -10.94
C LEU A 22 6.00 6.75 -10.34
N LEU A 23 6.41 8.00 -10.17
CA LEU A 23 5.57 9.08 -9.64
C LEU A 23 4.32 9.32 -10.49
N VAL A 24 4.46 9.37 -11.81
CA VAL A 24 3.32 9.54 -12.73
C VAL A 24 2.37 8.36 -12.63
N LEU A 25 2.90 7.13 -12.63
CA LEU A 25 2.09 5.91 -12.54
C LEU A 25 1.35 5.81 -11.20
N THR A 26 2.01 6.05 -10.08
CA THR A 26 1.37 5.95 -8.75
C THR A 26 0.38 7.09 -8.52
N THR A 27 0.65 8.29 -9.06
CA THR A 27 -0.32 9.41 -9.07
C THR A 27 -1.54 9.05 -9.91
N ALA A 28 -1.35 8.51 -11.12
CA ALA A 28 -2.45 8.10 -11.98
C ALA A 28 -3.29 7.00 -11.33
N LEU A 29 -2.67 5.99 -10.71
CA LEU A 29 -3.37 4.94 -9.96
C LEU A 29 -4.19 5.50 -8.80
N THR A 30 -3.66 6.51 -8.10
CA THR A 30 -4.37 7.21 -7.02
C THR A 30 -5.63 7.88 -7.55
N LEU A 31 -5.51 8.65 -8.64
CA LEU A 31 -6.64 9.37 -9.24
C LEU A 31 -7.69 8.41 -9.81
N VAL A 32 -7.27 7.36 -10.52
CA VAL A 32 -8.16 6.32 -11.05
C VAL A 32 -8.86 5.58 -9.91
N GLY A 33 -8.13 5.26 -8.84
CA GLY A 33 -8.68 4.63 -7.65
C GLY A 33 -9.76 5.48 -6.99
N PHE A 34 -9.49 6.76 -6.72
CA PHE A 34 -10.51 7.65 -6.16
C PHE A 34 -11.73 7.80 -7.08
N ARG A 35 -11.51 7.94 -8.39
CA ARG A 35 -12.61 7.99 -9.38
C ARG A 35 -13.50 6.75 -9.30
N PHE A 36 -12.89 5.57 -9.19
CA PHE A 36 -13.61 4.30 -9.03
C PHE A 36 -14.46 4.27 -7.75
N TYR A 37 -13.94 4.75 -6.62
CA TYR A 37 -14.71 4.81 -5.36
C TYR A 37 -15.90 5.78 -5.46
N VAL A 38 -15.68 6.95 -6.05
CA VAL A 38 -16.75 7.94 -6.32
C VAL A 38 -17.86 7.32 -7.16
N ASP A 39 -17.54 6.59 -8.22
CA ASP A 39 -18.52 5.89 -9.06
C ASP A 39 -19.27 4.76 -8.34
N ARG A 40 -18.68 4.19 -7.29
CA ARG A 40 -19.17 2.99 -6.62
C ARG A 40 -19.88 3.27 -5.29
N GLY A 41 -20.26 4.51 -5.06
CA GLY A 41 -21.12 4.89 -3.94
C GLY A 41 -20.51 5.92 -3.00
N LEU A 42 -19.22 6.25 -3.12
CA LEU A 42 -18.63 7.29 -2.27
C LEU A 42 -19.28 8.67 -2.50
N ALA A 43 -19.85 8.91 -3.69
CA ALA A 43 -20.61 10.12 -4.00
C ALA A 43 -21.88 10.33 -3.16
N SER A 44 -22.46 9.27 -2.56
CA SER A 44 -23.62 9.38 -1.68
C SER A 44 -23.24 9.49 -0.19
N VAL A 45 -21.95 9.39 0.13
CA VAL A 45 -21.41 9.53 1.49
C VAL A 45 -20.90 10.95 1.69
N SER A 46 -21.07 11.48 2.90
CA SER A 46 -20.51 12.80 3.27
C SER A 46 -19.02 12.87 2.98
N THR A 47 -18.58 13.96 2.32
CA THR A 47 -17.17 14.20 1.99
C THR A 47 -16.27 14.26 3.21
N PHE A 48 -16.82 14.58 4.39
CA PHE A 48 -16.09 14.53 5.66
C PHE A 48 -15.66 13.12 6.07
N LEU A 49 -16.35 12.09 5.59
CA LEU A 49 -16.03 10.68 5.87
C LEU A 49 -15.08 10.08 4.83
N TRP A 50 -14.84 10.76 3.69
CA TRP A 50 -13.97 10.24 2.63
C TRP A 50 -12.56 9.88 3.09
N PRO A 51 -11.90 10.62 4.03
CA PRO A 51 -10.60 10.22 4.55
C PRO A 51 -10.59 8.87 5.28
N LEU A 52 -11.75 8.36 5.68
CA LEU A 52 -11.89 7.04 6.33
C LEU A 52 -11.93 5.89 5.31
N PHE A 53 -12.15 6.17 4.02
CA PHE A 53 -12.05 5.17 2.94
C PHE A 53 -10.59 5.05 2.53
N ALA A 54 -9.80 4.42 3.39
CA ALA A 54 -8.36 4.36 3.27
C ALA A 54 -7.90 3.04 2.66
N ASP A 55 -8.21 2.84 1.39
CA ASP A 55 -7.95 1.59 0.67
C ASP A 55 -6.81 1.69 -0.36
N SER A 56 -6.93 0.98 -1.48
CA SER A 56 -5.96 1.00 -2.58
C SER A 56 -5.61 2.39 -3.13
N PRO A 57 -6.51 3.40 -3.20
CA PRO A 57 -6.12 4.76 -3.59
C PRO A 57 -5.20 5.42 -2.56
N VAL A 58 -5.42 5.15 -1.26
CA VAL A 58 -4.54 5.65 -0.19
C VAL A 58 -3.21 4.92 -0.22
N ALA A 59 -3.18 3.62 -0.53
CA ALA A 59 -1.92 2.88 -0.69
C ALA A 59 -1.03 3.53 -1.76
N THR A 60 -1.62 3.88 -2.91
CA THR A 60 -0.88 4.53 -4.00
C THR A 60 -0.53 5.98 -3.70
N ALA A 61 -1.37 6.70 -2.94
CA ALA A 61 -1.05 8.05 -2.48
C ALA A 61 0.15 8.04 -1.51
N LEU A 62 0.17 7.09 -0.57
CA LEU A 62 1.25 6.93 0.40
C LEU A 62 2.58 6.59 -0.28
N VAL A 63 2.59 5.65 -1.24
CA VAL A 63 3.83 5.36 -1.97
C VAL A 63 4.24 6.50 -2.91
N THR A 64 3.28 7.25 -3.46
CA THR A 64 3.59 8.48 -4.22
C THR A 64 4.31 9.48 -3.31
N ALA A 65 3.75 9.76 -2.12
CA ALA A 65 4.38 10.61 -1.12
C ALA A 65 5.76 10.08 -0.72
N SER A 66 5.89 8.77 -0.53
CA SER A 66 7.16 8.08 -0.24
C SER A 66 8.20 8.33 -1.33
N PHE A 67 7.87 8.14 -2.62
CA PHE A 67 8.79 8.38 -3.73
C PHE A 67 9.11 9.86 -3.95
N LEU A 68 8.18 10.78 -3.65
CA LEU A 68 8.45 12.22 -3.75
C LEU A 68 9.60 12.66 -2.82
N THR A 69 9.83 11.96 -1.72
CA THR A 69 10.96 12.23 -0.80
C THR A 69 12.33 12.00 -1.44
N LEU A 70 12.39 11.26 -2.55
CA LEU A 70 13.62 10.98 -3.29
C LEU A 70 13.97 12.08 -4.30
N LEU A 71 13.06 13.00 -4.63
CA LEU A 71 13.33 14.08 -5.59
C LEU A 71 14.56 14.94 -5.21
N PRO A 72 14.76 15.33 -3.93
CA PRO A 72 15.96 16.05 -3.53
C PRO A 72 17.26 15.21 -3.63
N ASN A 73 17.14 13.89 -3.79
CA ASN A 73 18.25 12.94 -3.89
C ASN A 73 18.56 12.49 -5.33
N LEU A 74 17.93 13.10 -6.35
CA LEU A 74 18.18 12.77 -7.76
C LEU A 74 19.65 12.94 -8.13
N GLY A 75 20.20 11.95 -8.84
CA GLY A 75 21.61 11.91 -9.23
C GLY A 75 22.57 11.53 -8.10
N ARG A 76 22.05 11.15 -6.93
CA ARG A 76 22.83 10.60 -5.80
C ARG A 76 22.42 9.15 -5.56
N ARG A 77 23.23 8.45 -4.77
CA ARG A 77 22.91 7.07 -4.39
C ARG A 77 21.82 7.02 -3.31
N LEU A 78 21.07 5.91 -3.25
CA LEU A 78 19.97 5.72 -2.30
C LEU A 78 20.40 5.78 -0.83
N GLU A 79 21.65 5.43 -0.50
CA GLU A 79 22.14 5.49 0.88
C GLU A 79 22.18 6.93 1.44
N GLY A 80 22.16 7.93 0.54
CA GLY A 80 22.07 9.35 0.89
C GLY A 80 20.64 9.92 0.94
N ALA A 81 19.61 9.08 0.77
CA ALA A 81 18.22 9.53 0.76
C ALA A 81 17.83 10.25 2.06
N PRO A 82 16.99 11.30 2.00
CA PRO A 82 16.53 12.01 3.18
C PRO A 82 15.86 11.05 4.18
N SER A 83 16.27 11.12 5.45
CA SER A 83 15.69 10.31 6.50
C SER A 83 15.47 11.13 7.76
N ASN A 84 14.29 11.00 8.35
CA ASN A 84 13.90 11.54 9.65
C ASN A 84 12.69 10.73 10.19
N THR A 85 12.32 10.95 11.44
CA THR A 85 11.24 10.17 12.08
C THR A 85 9.92 10.20 11.32
N PRO A 86 9.36 11.37 10.90
CA PRO A 86 8.15 11.39 10.06
C PRO A 86 8.28 10.55 8.78
N LEU A 87 9.42 10.62 8.10
CA LEU A 87 9.66 9.85 6.88
C LEU A 87 9.67 8.34 7.16
N VAL A 88 10.32 7.89 8.23
CA VAL A 88 10.30 6.47 8.64
C VAL A 88 8.88 5.95 8.84
N TYR A 89 8.00 6.75 9.45
CA TYR A 89 6.59 6.39 9.64
C TYR A 89 5.83 6.35 8.30
N LEU A 90 6.05 7.34 7.43
CA LEU A 90 5.48 7.37 6.09
C LEU A 90 5.88 6.15 5.26
N HIS A 91 7.18 5.84 5.19
CA HIS A 91 7.72 4.73 4.41
C HIS A 91 7.23 3.38 4.93
N THR A 92 7.22 3.19 6.25
CA THR A 92 6.68 1.98 6.88
C THR A 92 5.20 1.82 6.60
N LEU A 93 4.42 2.90 6.74
CA LEU A 93 2.98 2.88 6.47
C LEU A 93 2.68 2.60 5.00
N ALA A 94 3.40 3.24 4.07
CA ALA A 94 3.25 3.04 2.63
C ALA A 94 3.48 1.57 2.23
N PHE A 95 4.53 0.95 2.78
CA PHE A 95 4.77 -0.48 2.58
C PHE A 95 3.61 -1.35 3.09
N VAL A 96 3.20 -1.14 4.34
CA VAL A 96 2.13 -1.93 4.97
C VAL A 96 0.82 -1.80 4.19
N TRP A 97 0.45 -0.59 3.78
CA TRP A 97 -0.76 -0.32 3.00
C TRP A 97 -0.70 -0.99 1.61
N LEU A 98 0.40 -0.84 0.88
CA LEU A 98 0.55 -1.45 -0.45
C LEU A 98 0.48 -2.97 -0.41
N VAL A 99 1.22 -3.62 0.51
CA VAL A 99 1.18 -5.08 0.63
C VAL A 99 -0.20 -5.54 1.07
N LYS A 100 -0.81 -4.85 2.05
CA LYS A 100 -2.14 -5.22 2.56
C LYS A 100 -3.19 -5.17 1.45
N PHE A 101 -3.32 -4.05 0.74
CA PHE A 101 -4.33 -3.93 -0.31
C PHE A 101 -3.97 -4.71 -1.58
N GLY A 102 -2.68 -4.94 -1.85
CA GLY A 102 -2.23 -5.87 -2.88
C GLY A 102 -2.74 -7.29 -2.65
N LEU A 103 -2.54 -7.83 -1.43
CA LEU A 103 -2.95 -9.18 -1.05
C LEU A 103 -4.46 -9.26 -0.78
N TRP A 104 -5.04 -8.25 -0.15
CA TRP A 104 -6.47 -8.18 0.14
C TRP A 104 -7.29 -8.32 -1.14
N THR A 105 -6.91 -7.63 -2.20
CA THR A 105 -7.61 -7.72 -3.48
C THR A 105 -7.58 -9.13 -4.04
N ALA A 106 -6.45 -9.84 -3.91
CA ALA A 106 -6.38 -11.24 -4.30
C ALA A 106 -7.33 -12.11 -3.47
N VAL A 107 -7.35 -11.93 -2.15
CA VAL A 107 -8.28 -12.66 -1.27
C VAL A 107 -9.74 -12.36 -1.61
N ALA A 108 -10.10 -11.08 -1.71
CA ALA A 108 -11.47 -10.64 -1.93
C ALA A 108 -12.02 -11.11 -3.28
N LEU A 109 -11.22 -11.04 -4.34
CA LEU A 109 -11.62 -11.52 -5.66
C LEU A 109 -11.81 -13.05 -5.69
N ASN A 110 -10.96 -13.81 -5.01
CA ASN A 110 -11.07 -15.27 -4.98
C ASN A 110 -12.21 -15.76 -4.08
N LEU A 111 -12.47 -15.10 -2.94
CA LEU A 111 -13.63 -15.41 -2.09
C LEU A 111 -14.95 -15.17 -2.82
N GLY A 112 -15.01 -14.12 -3.65
CA GLY A 112 -16.18 -13.77 -4.45
C GLY A 112 -16.10 -14.20 -5.91
N PHE A 113 -15.29 -15.19 -6.28
CA PHE A 113 -14.93 -15.50 -7.68
C PHE A 113 -16.13 -15.53 -8.64
N SER A 114 -17.23 -16.15 -8.23
CA SER A 114 -18.46 -16.27 -9.02
C SER A 114 -19.13 -14.92 -9.34
N ALA A 115 -18.90 -13.88 -8.54
CA ALA A 115 -19.41 -12.54 -8.78
C ALA A 115 -18.59 -11.75 -9.83
N TYR A 116 -17.39 -12.23 -10.17
CA TYR A 116 -16.50 -11.60 -11.13
C TYR A 116 -16.39 -12.39 -12.45
N PHE A 117 -16.59 -13.70 -12.44
CA PHE A 117 -16.63 -14.49 -13.67
C PHE A 117 -17.98 -14.32 -14.42
N PRO A 118 -18.01 -14.21 -15.77
CA PRO A 118 -16.92 -14.37 -16.74
C PRO A 118 -16.20 -13.06 -17.14
N ASP A 119 -16.32 -11.97 -16.37
CA ASP A 119 -15.64 -10.70 -16.64
C ASP A 119 -14.13 -10.82 -16.37
N LEU A 120 -13.41 -11.42 -17.32
CA LEU A 120 -11.98 -11.70 -17.23
C LEU A 120 -11.16 -10.42 -17.08
N TYR A 121 -11.56 -9.32 -17.72
CA TYR A 121 -10.85 -8.05 -17.61
C TYR A 121 -11.03 -7.43 -16.21
N GLY A 122 -12.26 -7.40 -15.70
CA GLY A 122 -12.54 -6.94 -14.35
C GLY A 122 -11.85 -7.79 -13.27
N TYR A 123 -11.72 -9.11 -13.49
CA TYR A 123 -11.02 -9.99 -12.56
C TYR A 123 -9.49 -9.84 -12.65
N TRP A 124 -8.90 -10.09 -13.81
CA TRP A 124 -7.44 -10.11 -13.98
C TRP A 124 -6.83 -8.70 -13.98
N GLY A 125 -7.50 -7.70 -14.55
CA GLY A 125 -7.01 -6.32 -14.53
C GLY A 125 -6.88 -5.78 -13.11
N VAL A 126 -7.89 -6.03 -12.27
CA VAL A 126 -7.84 -5.63 -10.85
C VAL A 126 -6.81 -6.45 -10.08
N MET A 127 -6.74 -7.76 -10.31
CA MET A 127 -5.74 -8.64 -9.69
C MET A 127 -4.30 -8.19 -10.00
N LEU A 128 -3.97 -8.03 -11.29
CA LEU A 128 -2.62 -7.72 -11.75
C LEU A 128 -2.18 -6.31 -11.33
N SER A 129 -3.09 -5.33 -11.39
CA SER A 129 -2.79 -3.98 -10.90
C SER A 129 -2.42 -3.97 -9.40
N HIS A 130 -3.11 -4.77 -8.58
CA HIS A 130 -2.83 -4.88 -7.15
C HIS A 130 -1.61 -5.75 -6.83
N LEU A 131 -1.30 -6.76 -7.65
CA LEU A 131 0.00 -7.45 -7.55
C LEU A 131 1.17 -6.47 -7.81
N GLY A 132 0.96 -5.48 -8.69
CA GLY A 132 1.89 -4.38 -8.87
C GLY A 132 2.18 -3.59 -7.58
N PHE A 133 1.23 -3.51 -6.65
CA PHE A 133 1.43 -2.80 -5.38
C PHE A 133 2.47 -3.51 -4.51
N VAL A 134 2.47 -4.84 -4.49
CA VAL A 134 3.48 -5.62 -3.77
C VAL A 134 4.86 -5.35 -4.36
N GLY A 135 4.97 -5.28 -5.69
CA GLY A 135 6.21 -4.88 -6.37
C GLY A 135 6.69 -3.48 -5.98
N LEU A 136 5.79 -2.50 -5.96
CA LEU A 136 6.10 -1.13 -5.50
C LEU A 136 6.50 -1.09 -4.02
N ALA A 137 5.88 -1.90 -3.17
CA ALA A 137 6.19 -1.96 -1.74
C ALA A 137 7.63 -2.43 -1.53
N LEU A 138 8.08 -3.44 -2.27
CA LEU A 138 9.44 -3.98 -2.16
C LEU A 138 10.54 -2.98 -2.53
N LEU A 139 10.21 -1.87 -3.22
CA LEU A 139 11.15 -0.78 -3.49
C LEU A 139 11.42 0.07 -2.24
N VAL A 140 10.45 0.23 -1.34
CA VAL A 140 10.52 1.16 -0.20
C VAL A 140 11.67 0.85 0.78
N PRO A 141 11.93 -0.41 1.16
CA PRO A 141 13.02 -0.77 2.07
C PRO A 141 14.44 -0.48 1.54
N HIS A 142 14.61 -0.14 0.24
CA HIS A 142 15.93 0.15 -0.32
C HIS A 142 16.45 1.57 -0.05
N TYR A 143 15.60 2.47 0.44
CA TYR A 143 15.97 3.84 0.77
C TYR A 143 15.47 4.27 2.15
N SER A 144 14.94 3.33 2.93
CA SER A 144 14.38 3.60 4.23
C SER A 144 14.54 2.40 5.16
N HIS A 145 14.41 2.66 6.45
CA HIS A 145 14.42 1.69 7.53
C HIS A 145 13.10 1.80 8.32
N THR A 146 12.88 0.87 9.25
CA THR A 146 11.74 0.95 10.17
C THR A 146 12.18 1.00 11.63
N THR A 147 11.24 1.33 12.51
CA THR A 147 11.41 1.36 13.97
C THR A 147 10.23 0.65 14.63
N ARG A 148 10.36 0.28 15.89
CA ARG A 148 9.24 -0.31 16.65
C ARG A 148 8.02 0.62 16.70
N GLY A 149 8.27 1.92 16.84
CA GLY A 149 7.21 2.94 16.86
C GLY A 149 6.46 3.03 15.53
N ALA A 150 7.17 3.03 14.40
CA ALA A 150 6.55 3.06 13.08
C ALA A 150 5.74 1.79 12.78
N LEU A 151 6.23 0.61 13.18
CA LEU A 151 5.50 -0.65 13.05
C LEU A 151 4.24 -0.68 13.91
N ALA A 152 4.34 -0.25 15.18
CA ALA A 152 3.19 -0.17 16.08
C ALA A 152 2.14 0.82 15.56
N PHE A 153 2.58 1.97 15.05
CA PHE A 153 1.70 2.95 14.41
C PHE A 153 0.98 2.36 13.19
N ALA A 154 1.72 1.72 12.28
CA ALA A 154 1.13 1.10 11.10
C ALA A 154 0.12 -0.01 11.45
N LEU A 155 0.40 -0.80 12.50
CA LEU A 155 -0.51 -1.80 13.04
C LEU A 155 -1.80 -1.17 13.57
N VAL A 156 -1.69 -0.18 14.46
CA VAL A 156 -2.86 0.48 15.07
C VAL A 156 -3.73 1.12 14.00
N ILE A 157 -3.14 1.88 13.08
CA ILE A 157 -3.90 2.55 12.01
C ILE A 157 -4.54 1.52 11.07
N SER A 158 -3.85 0.41 10.76
CA SER A 158 -4.43 -0.67 9.94
C SER A 158 -5.60 -1.38 10.63
N LEU A 159 -5.53 -1.60 11.94
CA LEU A 159 -6.62 -2.19 12.73
C LEU A 159 -7.81 -1.24 12.84
N VAL A 160 -7.57 0.07 13.01
CA VAL A 160 -8.62 1.09 12.96
C VAL A 160 -9.31 1.05 11.59
N ASN A 161 -8.55 0.94 10.50
CA ASN A 161 -9.12 0.76 9.16
C ASN A 161 -10.00 -0.50 9.07
N ASP A 162 -9.54 -1.64 9.58
CA ASP A 162 -10.33 -2.89 9.56
C ASP A 162 -11.66 -2.74 10.30
N VAL A 163 -11.65 -2.03 11.45
CA VAL A 163 -12.87 -1.73 12.20
C VAL A 163 -13.78 -0.78 11.43
N VAL A 164 -13.23 0.22 10.75
CA VAL A 164 -13.99 1.13 9.89
C VAL A 164 -14.66 0.35 8.75
N ASP A 165 -13.88 -0.47 8.05
CA ASP A 165 -14.31 -1.25 6.89
C ASP A 165 -15.47 -2.20 7.21
N TYR A 166 -15.32 -3.02 8.25
CA TYR A 166 -16.25 -4.11 8.55
C TYR A 166 -17.20 -3.79 9.71
N GLY A 167 -16.86 -2.83 10.57
CA GLY A 167 -17.76 -2.36 11.64
C GLY A 167 -18.76 -1.31 11.16
N PHE A 168 -18.39 -0.50 10.16
CA PHE A 168 -19.24 0.55 9.60
C PHE A 168 -19.60 0.33 8.13
N GLY A 169 -19.13 -0.76 7.51
CA GLY A 169 -19.45 -1.10 6.12
C GLY A 169 -18.78 -0.18 5.10
N LEU A 170 -17.64 0.44 5.46
CA LEU A 170 -16.89 1.34 4.59
C LEU A 170 -15.77 0.64 3.81
N HIS A 171 -15.78 -0.69 3.78
CA HIS A 171 -14.82 -1.50 3.05
C HIS A 171 -14.80 -1.19 1.54
N PRO A 172 -13.72 -1.56 0.81
CA PRO A 172 -13.65 -1.40 -0.63
C PRO A 172 -14.90 -1.94 -1.36
N PRO A 173 -15.36 -1.29 -2.44
CA PRO A 173 -16.53 -1.75 -3.19
C PRO A 173 -16.36 -3.16 -3.77
N LEU A 174 -17.31 -4.05 -3.47
CA LEU A 174 -17.33 -5.45 -3.93
C LEU A 174 -18.57 -5.73 -4.80
N ARG A 175 -18.51 -6.80 -5.61
CA ARG A 175 -19.67 -7.31 -6.38
C ARG A 175 -20.53 -8.30 -5.60
N TYR A 176 -20.21 -8.50 -4.32
CA TYR A 176 -20.88 -9.41 -3.41
C TYR A 176 -20.86 -8.81 -2.00
N GLU A 177 -21.70 -9.32 -1.11
CA GLU A 177 -21.73 -8.85 0.27
C GLU A 177 -20.49 -9.34 1.04
N ALA A 178 -19.81 -8.42 1.73
CA ALA A 178 -18.67 -8.78 2.56
C ALA A 178 -19.11 -9.64 3.75
N GLY A 179 -18.70 -10.92 3.73
CA GLY A 179 -18.98 -11.86 4.81
C GLY A 179 -17.88 -11.90 5.88
N PRO A 180 -18.11 -12.63 6.99
CA PRO A 180 -17.15 -12.77 8.09
C PRO A 180 -15.78 -13.32 7.67
N ALA A 181 -15.76 -14.20 6.65
CA ALA A 181 -14.52 -14.76 6.13
C ALA A 181 -13.58 -13.67 5.58
N LEU A 182 -14.14 -12.69 4.86
CA LEU A 182 -13.36 -11.58 4.33
C LEU A 182 -12.87 -10.67 5.46
N ALA A 183 -13.73 -10.33 6.43
CA ALA A 183 -13.33 -9.54 7.60
C ALA A 183 -12.15 -10.20 8.35
N VAL A 184 -12.27 -11.49 8.70
CA VAL A 184 -11.21 -12.24 9.37
C VAL A 184 -9.92 -12.25 8.55
N ALA A 185 -10.01 -12.45 7.23
CA ALA A 185 -8.85 -12.40 6.35
C ALA A 185 -8.20 -11.02 6.33
N THR A 186 -8.97 -9.93 6.34
CA THR A 186 -8.45 -8.55 6.41
C THR A 186 -7.69 -8.29 7.71
N PHE A 187 -8.23 -8.69 8.86
CA PHE A 187 -7.52 -8.60 10.13
C PHE A 187 -6.22 -9.43 10.12
N ALA A 188 -6.27 -10.66 9.59
CA ALA A 188 -5.07 -11.49 9.45
C ALA A 188 -4.01 -10.85 8.55
N LEU A 189 -4.44 -10.23 7.44
CA LEU A 189 -3.55 -9.49 6.53
C LEU A 189 -2.89 -8.30 7.23
N THR A 190 -3.58 -7.59 8.13
CA THR A 190 -2.98 -6.52 8.94
C THR A 190 -1.78 -7.02 9.75
N PHE A 191 -1.91 -8.14 10.46
CA PHE A 191 -0.79 -8.69 11.22
C PHE A 191 0.32 -9.22 10.30
N LEU A 192 -0.06 -9.88 9.20
CA LEU A 192 0.88 -10.40 8.22
C LEU A 192 1.73 -9.29 7.61
N THR A 193 1.12 -8.19 7.15
CA THR A 193 1.83 -7.13 6.42
C THR A 193 2.75 -6.33 7.31
N VAL A 194 2.36 -6.07 8.57
CA VAL A 194 3.24 -5.48 9.59
C VAL A 194 4.39 -6.44 9.93
N GLY A 195 4.11 -7.74 10.06
CA GLY A 195 5.14 -8.76 10.26
C GLY A 195 6.14 -8.82 9.10
N LEU A 196 5.66 -8.71 7.86
CA LEU A 196 6.52 -8.62 6.68
C LEU A 196 7.36 -7.35 6.70
N ALA A 197 6.78 -6.20 7.05
CA ALA A 197 7.55 -4.95 7.19
C ALA A 197 8.68 -5.11 8.22
N ALA A 198 8.40 -5.75 9.35
CA ALA A 198 9.40 -6.03 10.39
C ALA A 198 10.56 -6.93 9.94
N VAL A 199 10.37 -7.78 8.92
CA VAL A 199 11.37 -8.72 8.39
C VAL A 199 12.12 -8.17 7.17
N VAL A 200 11.44 -7.36 6.37
CA VAL A 200 11.97 -6.84 5.10
C VAL A 200 12.76 -5.56 5.31
N PHE A 201 12.33 -4.65 6.19
CA PHE A 201 13.09 -3.45 6.52
C PHE A 201 14.26 -3.75 7.45
N GLU A 202 15.34 -3.00 7.28
CA GLU A 202 16.36 -2.87 8.32
C GLU A 202 15.78 -2.15 9.55
N ARG A 203 16.19 -2.56 10.75
CA ARG A 203 15.75 -1.97 12.02
C ARG A 203 16.82 -1.06 12.60
N ALA A 204 16.56 0.24 12.62
CA ALA A 204 17.51 1.21 13.16
C ALA A 204 17.74 1.05 14.68
N ASP A 205 16.73 0.58 15.42
CA ASP A 205 16.80 0.39 16.88
C ASP A 205 17.75 -0.76 17.29
N GLU A 206 18.08 -1.67 16.36
CA GLU A 206 18.95 -2.83 16.61
C GLU A 206 20.42 -2.51 16.30
N THR A 207 20.70 -1.49 15.49
CA THR A 207 22.06 -1.06 15.13
C THR A 207 22.69 -0.11 16.16
N ALA A 208 21.89 0.42 17.08
CA ALA A 208 22.32 1.36 18.13
C ALA A 208 22.61 0.69 19.49
N ALA A 209 22.48 -0.64 19.57
CA ALA A 209 22.74 -1.47 20.76
C ALA A 209 23.97 -2.36 20.54
#